data_AF-A0A2G5DQN8-F1
#
_entry.id   AF-A0A2G5DQN8-F1
#
_cell.length_a   1.000
_cell.length_b   1.000
_cell.length_c   1.000
_cell.angle_alpha   90.00
_cell.angle_beta   90.00
_cell.angle_gamma   90.00
#
_symmetry.space_group_name_H-M   'P 1'
#
loop_
_entity.id
_entity.type
_entity.pdbx_description
1 polymer ?
#
loop_
_entity_poly.entity_id
_entity_poly.type
_entity_poly.pdbx_seq_one_letter_code
_entity_poly.pdbx_strand_id
1 'polypeptide(L)'
;MEKPVASCCWTLVIQLSLCFALFIAFYIGGESERSNLNNKNTMRTIGSPLDLYFLSVRGGFRPLKLQTHLLKQMEKVAKAYDVEFVVDISELGENDPLMQNGAMHFPSLNVPWYTTNALQVQGKRYIINNILLQHGKTLDLIVVDTASLGGYVPKGKSRNNESDHLHWLTRTLEKTDSDWRIVVGYDPILICNKNGDKKGIKIEYESLYRVFTKFGVNAYLSKQPCTNLYLREGSIAHIGNLGPADEPYYSSESSIITR
;
A
#
# COMPACT_ATOMS: atom_id res chain seq x y z
N MET A 1 -57.15 -27.92 -45.14
CA MET A 1 -56.58 -27.56 -43.83
C MET A 1 -55.19 -28.17 -43.78
N GLU A 2 -54.16 -27.49 -44.28
CA GLU A 2 -52.76 -27.95 -44.21
C GLU A 2 -51.85 -26.73 -44.03
N LYS A 3 -51.07 -26.75 -42.95
CA LYS A 3 -50.19 -25.66 -42.47
C LYS A 3 -48.78 -25.83 -43.05
N PRO A 4 -48.00 -24.75 -43.25
CA PRO A 4 -46.66 -24.82 -43.82
C PRO A 4 -45.64 -25.30 -42.77
N VAL A 5 -45.27 -26.59 -42.82
CA VAL A 5 -44.27 -27.20 -41.93
C VAL A 5 -42.82 -26.80 -42.29
N ALA A 6 -42.61 -26.15 -43.45
CA ALA A 6 -41.28 -25.79 -43.95
C ALA A 6 -40.62 -24.57 -43.26
N SER A 7 -41.39 -23.72 -42.57
CA SER A 7 -40.89 -22.45 -41.98
C SER A 7 -40.14 -22.65 -40.66
N CYS A 8 -40.51 -23.67 -39.87
CA CYS A 8 -39.96 -23.88 -38.53
C CYS A 8 -38.56 -24.52 -38.53
N CYS A 9 -38.24 -25.36 -39.54
CA CYS A 9 -36.92 -25.99 -39.63
C CYS A 9 -35.82 -24.96 -39.96
N TRP A 10 -36.13 -23.97 -40.79
CA TRP A 10 -35.17 -22.92 -41.18
C TRP A 10 -34.84 -21.98 -40.02
N THR A 11 -35.84 -21.62 -39.21
CA THR A 11 -35.61 -20.77 -38.04
C THR A 11 -34.76 -21.48 -36.98
N LEU A 12 -34.96 -22.79 -36.79
CA LEU A 12 -34.13 -23.60 -35.88
C LEU A 12 -32.68 -23.70 -36.34
N VAL A 13 -32.44 -23.90 -37.64
CA VAL A 13 -31.06 -23.97 -38.20
C VAL A 13 -30.34 -22.62 -38.03
N ILE A 14 -31.02 -21.52 -38.31
CA ILE A 14 -30.46 -20.17 -38.14
C ILE A 14 -30.13 -19.92 -36.66
N GLN A 15 -31.04 -20.25 -35.76
CA GLN A 15 -30.87 -20.04 -34.32
C GLN A 15 -29.74 -20.91 -33.74
N LEU A 16 -29.59 -22.16 -34.22
CA LEU A 16 -28.44 -23.00 -33.85
C LEU A 16 -27.12 -22.41 -34.36
N SER A 17 -27.09 -21.90 -35.60
CA SER A 17 -25.88 -21.31 -36.18
C SER A 17 -25.43 -20.05 -35.44
N LEU A 18 -26.38 -19.19 -35.03
CA LEU A 18 -26.12 -17.99 -34.23
C LEU A 18 -25.60 -18.35 -32.84
N CYS A 19 -26.18 -19.38 -32.21
CA CYS A 19 -25.72 -19.87 -30.92
C CYS A 19 -24.29 -20.43 -30.99
N PHE A 20 -23.98 -21.16 -32.07
CA PHE A 20 -22.65 -21.70 -32.31
C PHE A 20 -21.61 -20.61 -32.61
N ALA A 21 -21.99 -19.59 -33.39
CA ALA A 21 -21.14 -18.44 -33.67
C ALA A 21 -20.84 -17.62 -32.40
N LEU A 22 -21.84 -17.40 -31.54
CA LEU A 22 -21.66 -16.77 -30.23
C LEU A 22 -20.75 -17.59 -29.32
N PHE A 23 -20.95 -18.91 -29.28
CA PHE A 23 -20.09 -19.81 -28.50
C PHE A 23 -18.63 -19.74 -28.95
N ILE A 24 -18.38 -19.78 -30.26
CA ILE A 24 -17.04 -19.61 -30.83
C ILE A 24 -16.47 -18.23 -30.53
N ALA A 25 -17.27 -17.15 -30.62
CA ALA A 25 -16.82 -15.80 -30.31
C ALA A 25 -16.40 -15.65 -28.83
N PHE A 26 -17.13 -16.26 -27.90
CA PHE A 26 -16.75 -16.28 -26.48
C PHE A 26 -15.53 -17.17 -26.21
N TYR A 27 -15.41 -18.31 -26.91
CA TYR A 27 -14.28 -19.23 -26.75
C TYR A 27 -12.98 -18.65 -27.32
N ILE A 28 -13.04 -17.99 -28.48
CA ILE A 28 -11.88 -17.35 -29.13
C ILE A 28 -11.56 -15.99 -28.52
N GLY A 29 -12.58 -15.23 -28.08
CA GLY A 29 -12.40 -13.93 -27.43
C GLY A 29 -11.78 -14.00 -26.03
N GLY A 30 -11.70 -15.19 -25.43
CA GLY A 30 -11.11 -15.41 -24.10
C GLY A 30 -9.59 -15.57 -24.08
N GLU A 31 -8.92 -15.66 -25.24
CA GLU A 31 -7.52 -16.13 -25.29
C GLU A 31 -6.59 -15.33 -26.20
N SER A 32 -6.97 -14.09 -26.55
CA SER A 32 -6.16 -13.21 -27.42
C SER A 32 -5.62 -11.99 -26.69
N GLU A 33 -4.76 -12.20 -25.70
CA GLU A 33 -3.64 -11.27 -25.43
C GLU A 33 -2.53 -11.96 -24.62
N ARG A 34 -2.00 -13.05 -25.19
CA ARG A 34 -0.78 -13.69 -24.68
C ARG A 34 0.25 -13.75 -25.79
N SER A 35 0.95 -12.64 -26.00
CA SER A 35 2.18 -12.66 -26.78
C SER A 35 3.34 -12.07 -25.97
N ASN A 36 4.21 -13.00 -25.55
CA ASN A 36 5.66 -12.87 -25.37
C ASN A 36 6.25 -11.68 -24.60
N LEU A 37 6.55 -11.91 -23.31
CA LEU A 37 7.85 -11.51 -22.74
C LEU A 37 8.30 -12.48 -21.63
N ASN A 38 9.19 -13.40 -22.02
CA ASN A 38 10.28 -14.04 -21.27
C ASN A 38 10.14 -14.37 -19.76
N ASN A 39 9.87 -15.65 -19.53
CA ASN A 39 10.70 -16.59 -18.76
C ASN A 39 11.01 -16.31 -17.27
N LYS A 40 10.11 -16.74 -16.39
CA LYS A 40 10.45 -17.42 -15.12
C LYS A 40 9.40 -18.51 -14.84
N ASN A 41 9.73 -19.74 -15.22
CA ASN A 41 8.96 -20.93 -14.87
C ASN A 41 9.26 -21.34 -13.42
N THR A 42 8.38 -20.98 -12.50
CA THR A 42 8.12 -21.80 -11.32
C THR A 42 6.61 -21.99 -11.25
N MET A 43 6.22 -23.25 -11.15
CA MET A 43 4.86 -23.80 -11.10
C MET A 43 3.85 -22.89 -10.38
N ARG A 44 3.17 -22.02 -11.13
CA ARG A 44 2.05 -21.20 -10.64
C ARG A 44 0.84 -22.11 -10.57
N THR A 45 0.50 -22.57 -9.36
CA THR A 45 -0.70 -23.34 -9.09
C THR A 45 -1.94 -22.58 -9.55
N ILE A 46 -2.74 -23.28 -10.36
CA ILE A 46 -4.05 -22.91 -10.86
C ILE A 46 -4.98 -22.74 -9.63
N GLY A 47 -5.34 -21.52 -9.23
CA GLY A 47 -6.43 -21.32 -8.26
C GLY A 47 -6.43 -20.10 -7.34
N SER A 48 -5.39 -19.27 -7.26
CA SER A 48 -5.42 -18.06 -6.40
C SER A 48 -5.16 -16.77 -7.20
N PRO A 49 -6.06 -15.77 -7.17
CA PRO A 49 -5.77 -14.46 -7.73
C PRO A 49 -4.79 -13.79 -6.77
N LEU A 50 -3.48 -13.96 -6.96
CA LEU A 50 -2.52 -13.30 -6.07
C LEU A 50 -2.48 -11.79 -6.37
N ASP A 51 -3.34 -11.08 -5.64
CA ASP A 51 -3.22 -9.66 -5.34
C ASP A 51 -1.78 -9.29 -4.99
N LEU A 52 -1.38 -8.05 -5.25
CA LEU A 52 -0.05 -7.57 -4.86
C LEU A 52 0.09 -7.59 -3.33
N TYR A 53 1.14 -8.24 -2.83
CA TYR A 53 1.51 -8.23 -1.41
C TYR A 53 2.74 -7.37 -1.18
N PHE A 54 2.68 -6.52 -0.16
CA PHE A 54 3.83 -5.75 0.31
C PHE A 54 3.92 -5.82 1.84
N LEU A 55 5.11 -5.59 2.37
CA LEU A 55 5.32 -5.43 3.81
C LEU A 55 5.48 -3.95 4.14
N SER A 56 4.88 -3.51 5.24
CA SER A 56 5.25 -2.24 5.87
C SER A 56 5.82 -2.52 7.25
N VAL A 57 6.88 -1.80 7.62
CA VAL A 57 7.54 -1.96 8.91
C VAL A 57 7.94 -0.61 9.45
N ARG A 58 7.90 -0.46 10.77
CA ARG A 58 8.39 0.75 11.42
C ARG A 58 9.92 0.68 11.53
N GLY A 59 10.63 1.67 11.01
CA GLY A 59 12.08 1.81 11.19
C GLY A 59 12.47 2.10 12.63
N GLY A 60 13.74 2.45 12.82
CA GLY A 60 14.31 2.87 14.09
C GLY A 60 15.17 1.81 14.76
N PHE A 61 15.93 2.29 15.75
CA PHE A 61 16.91 1.47 16.46
C PHE A 61 16.25 0.32 17.21
N ARG A 62 16.86 -0.87 17.09
CA ARG A 62 16.50 -2.08 17.82
C ARG A 62 17.77 -2.77 18.28
N PRO A 63 17.78 -3.39 19.48
CA PRO A 63 18.85 -4.31 19.85
C PRO A 63 19.01 -5.40 18.78
N LEU A 64 20.26 -5.77 18.46
CA LEU A 64 20.61 -6.66 17.35
C LEU A 64 19.79 -7.97 17.34
N LYS A 65 19.55 -8.57 18.52
CA LYS A 65 18.75 -9.79 18.67
C LYS A 65 17.31 -9.61 18.22
N LEU A 66 16.67 -8.50 18.60
CA LEU A 66 15.29 -8.15 18.23
C LEU A 66 15.19 -7.85 16.74
N GLN A 67 16.15 -7.07 16.22
CA GLN A 67 16.22 -6.74 14.79
C GLN A 67 16.37 -8.00 13.93
N THR A 68 17.28 -8.90 14.30
CA THR A 68 17.50 -10.17 13.59
C THR A 68 16.26 -11.06 13.65
N HIS A 69 15.55 -11.09 14.78
CA HIS A 69 14.31 -11.84 14.91
C HIS A 69 13.22 -11.31 13.98
N LEU A 70 13.02 -9.99 13.94
CA LEU A 70 12.06 -9.33 13.06
C LEU A 70 12.37 -9.62 11.58
N LEU A 71 13.63 -9.44 11.16
CA LEU A 71 14.02 -9.68 9.76
C LEU A 71 13.81 -11.15 9.35
N LYS A 72 14.07 -12.11 10.25
CA LYS A 72 13.73 -13.53 10.01
C LYS A 72 12.23 -13.78 9.90
N GLN A 73 11.39 -13.05 10.64
CA GLN A 73 9.94 -13.14 10.50
C GLN A 73 9.48 -12.55 9.17
N MET A 74 9.98 -11.36 8.81
CA MET A 74 9.71 -10.72 7.53
C MET A 74 10.11 -11.64 6.37
N GLU A 75 11.25 -12.31 6.46
CA GLU A 75 11.71 -13.27 5.44
C GLU A 75 10.72 -14.42 5.25
N LYS A 76 10.21 -15.00 6.34
CA LYS A 76 9.21 -16.07 6.28
C LYS A 76 7.92 -15.59 5.61
N VAL A 77 7.44 -14.40 5.99
CA VAL A 77 6.21 -13.82 5.43
C VAL A 77 6.41 -13.47 3.96
N ALA A 78 7.52 -12.82 3.60
CA ALA A 78 7.81 -12.46 2.23
C ALA A 78 7.85 -13.67 1.29
N LYS A 79 8.44 -14.79 1.75
CA LYS A 79 8.45 -16.05 1.00
C LYS A 79 7.07 -16.68 0.89
N ALA A 80 6.26 -16.60 1.95
CA ALA A 80 4.93 -17.22 1.98
C ALA A 80 3.92 -16.50 1.08
N TYR A 81 4.04 -15.18 0.94
CA TYR A 81 3.10 -14.33 0.21
C TYR A 81 3.66 -13.76 -1.10
N ASP A 82 4.89 -14.13 -1.49
CA ASP A 82 5.58 -13.59 -2.67
C ASP A 82 5.56 -12.04 -2.69
N VAL A 83 6.04 -11.44 -1.60
CA VAL A 83 6.02 -9.99 -1.38
C VAL A 83 6.83 -9.26 -2.46
N GLU A 84 6.25 -8.23 -3.07
CA GLU A 84 6.90 -7.46 -4.13
C GLU A 84 7.86 -6.39 -3.62
N PHE A 85 7.55 -5.75 -2.49
CA PHE A 85 8.40 -4.72 -1.90
C PHE A 85 8.16 -4.55 -0.39
N VAL A 86 9.12 -3.89 0.26
CA VAL A 86 9.06 -3.51 1.67
C VAL A 86 9.03 -1.99 1.79
N VAL A 87 8.16 -1.48 2.65
CA VAL A 87 8.06 -0.07 3.02
C VAL A 87 8.54 0.09 4.47
N ASP A 88 9.71 0.70 4.64
CA ASP A 88 10.27 1.09 5.92
C ASP A 88 9.82 2.51 6.29
N ILE A 89 9.00 2.61 7.33
CA ILE A 89 8.55 3.90 7.85
C ILE A 89 9.60 4.36 8.87
N SER A 90 10.65 5.03 8.39
CA SER A 90 11.74 5.51 9.21
C SER A 90 11.86 7.04 9.25
N GLU A 91 12.45 7.51 10.35
CA GLU A 91 12.92 8.88 10.49
C GLU A 91 14.25 9.10 9.75
N LEU A 92 15.08 8.05 9.72
CA LEU A 92 16.46 8.06 9.22
C LEU A 92 16.55 7.78 7.71
N GLY A 93 15.48 7.27 7.09
CA GLY A 93 15.46 6.87 5.69
C GLY A 93 16.47 5.78 5.39
N GLU A 94 17.28 5.97 4.34
CA GLU A 94 18.31 4.99 3.91
C GLU A 94 19.39 4.74 4.97
N ASN A 95 19.49 5.62 5.96
CA ASN A 95 20.39 5.45 7.10
C ASN A 95 19.77 4.63 8.23
N ASP A 96 18.56 4.11 8.05
CA ASP A 96 17.89 3.27 9.03
C ASP A 96 18.64 1.94 9.21
N PRO A 97 19.05 1.59 10.45
CA PRO A 97 19.75 0.33 10.68
C PRO A 97 18.95 -0.92 10.29
N LEU A 98 17.62 -0.89 10.37
CA LEU A 98 16.76 -2.01 9.93
C LEU A 98 16.80 -2.17 8.42
N MET A 99 16.67 -1.07 7.67
CA MET A 99 16.75 -1.11 6.22
C MET A 99 18.14 -1.56 5.74
N GLN A 100 19.21 -0.98 6.29
CA GLN A 100 20.59 -1.34 5.91
C GLN A 100 20.86 -2.83 6.18
N ASN A 101 20.52 -3.31 7.38
CA ASN A 101 20.72 -4.72 7.73
C ASN A 101 19.79 -5.65 6.94
N GLY A 102 18.55 -5.23 6.67
CA GLY A 102 17.61 -5.99 5.85
C GLY A 102 18.10 -6.16 4.41
N ALA A 103 18.45 -5.06 3.76
CA ALA A 103 18.93 -5.04 2.38
C ALA A 103 20.28 -5.75 2.20
N MET A 104 21.18 -5.67 3.17
CA MET A 104 22.53 -6.28 3.07
C MET A 104 22.59 -7.72 3.55
N HIS A 105 21.86 -8.08 4.61
CA HIS A 105 22.07 -9.36 5.32
C HIS A 105 20.95 -10.38 5.14
N PHE A 106 19.86 -10.03 4.45
CA PHE A 106 18.78 -10.95 4.11
C PHE A 106 18.62 -11.05 2.59
N PRO A 107 19.60 -11.63 1.86
CA PRO A 107 19.52 -11.77 0.40
C PRO A 107 18.38 -12.67 -0.07
N SER A 108 17.80 -13.46 0.82
CA SER A 108 16.58 -14.22 0.58
C SER A 108 15.31 -13.35 0.56
N LEU A 109 15.38 -12.14 1.11
CA LEU A 109 14.46 -11.01 0.91
C LEU A 109 15.01 -10.12 -0.21
N ASN A 110 15.26 -10.67 -1.40
CA ASN A 110 15.71 -9.90 -2.57
C ASN A 110 14.57 -9.06 -3.19
N VAL A 111 13.87 -8.33 -2.33
CA VAL A 111 12.73 -7.47 -2.66
C VAL A 111 13.16 -6.02 -2.49
N PRO A 112 12.74 -5.09 -3.35
CA PRO A 112 13.00 -3.66 -3.20
C PRO A 112 12.53 -3.12 -1.84
N TRP A 113 13.34 -2.24 -1.24
CA TRP A 113 12.99 -1.49 -0.03
C TRP A 113 12.78 -0.02 -0.36
N TYR A 114 11.70 0.54 0.14
CA TYR A 114 11.37 1.96 0.09
C TYR A 114 11.27 2.49 1.50
N THR A 115 11.71 3.72 1.73
CA THR A 115 11.76 4.30 3.08
C THR A 115 11.32 5.75 3.13
N THR A 116 10.63 6.12 4.20
CA THR A 116 10.37 7.53 4.54
C THR A 116 11.63 8.17 5.12
N ASN A 117 11.81 9.48 4.98
CA ASN A 117 12.88 10.20 5.65
C ASN A 117 12.31 11.49 6.26
N ALA A 118 12.32 11.57 7.59
CA ALA A 118 11.77 12.71 8.32
C ALA A 118 12.86 13.69 8.83
N LEU A 119 14.16 13.33 8.70
CA LEU A 119 15.28 14.15 9.18
C LEU A 119 15.93 15.03 8.10
N GLN A 120 15.85 14.67 6.82
CA GLN A 120 16.45 15.47 5.76
C GLN A 120 15.63 16.72 5.47
N VAL A 121 16.30 17.89 5.48
CA VAL A 121 15.72 19.22 5.19
C VAL A 121 15.16 19.34 3.76
N GLN A 122 15.50 18.38 2.89
CA GLN A 122 14.95 18.14 1.57
C GLN A 122 14.68 16.64 1.42
N GLY A 123 13.81 16.08 2.29
CA GLY A 123 13.48 14.66 2.27
C GLY A 123 13.24 14.14 0.84
N LYS A 124 13.81 12.97 0.51
CA LYS A 124 13.67 12.35 -0.81
C LYS A 124 12.18 12.20 -1.14
N ARG A 125 11.71 12.98 -2.12
CA ARG A 125 10.38 12.88 -2.70
C ARG A 125 10.49 11.98 -3.91
N TYR A 126 9.95 10.78 -3.82
CA TYR A 126 9.90 9.89 -4.96
C TYR A 126 8.56 9.17 -4.99
N ILE A 127 8.14 8.93 -6.22
CA ILE A 127 6.95 8.16 -6.49
C ILE A 127 7.42 6.92 -7.21
N ILE A 128 6.93 5.77 -6.74
CA ILE A 128 7.02 4.54 -7.50
C ILE A 128 5.67 4.40 -8.18
N ASN A 129 5.66 4.77 -9.46
CA ASN A 129 4.46 4.77 -10.28
C ASN A 129 4.25 3.43 -10.97
N ASN A 130 3.00 3.16 -11.32
CA ASN A 130 2.61 2.10 -12.25
C ASN A 130 3.09 0.71 -11.83
N ILE A 131 3.04 0.42 -10.53
CA ILE A 131 3.22 -0.94 -10.05
C ILE A 131 2.02 -1.75 -10.57
N LEU A 132 2.30 -2.74 -11.41
CA LEU A 132 1.27 -3.51 -12.10
C LEU A 132 0.56 -4.43 -11.10
N LEU A 133 -0.74 -4.25 -10.96
CA LEU A 133 -1.62 -5.15 -10.25
C LEU A 133 -2.26 -6.15 -11.25
N GLN A 134 -2.96 -7.14 -10.71
CA GLN A 134 -3.73 -8.04 -11.56
C GLN A 134 -4.80 -7.30 -12.38
N HIS A 135 -5.23 -7.91 -13.48
CA HIS A 135 -6.29 -7.40 -14.36
C HIS A 135 -5.98 -6.03 -15.00
N GLY A 136 -4.70 -5.73 -15.23
CA GLY A 136 -4.27 -4.47 -15.86
C GLY A 136 -4.46 -3.25 -14.98
N LYS A 137 -4.71 -3.44 -13.68
CA LYS A 137 -4.82 -2.36 -12.70
C LYS A 137 -3.43 -1.86 -12.31
N THR A 138 -3.33 -0.61 -11.87
CA THR A 138 -2.05 -0.04 -11.42
C THR A 138 -2.11 0.56 -10.03
N LEU A 139 -0.96 0.54 -9.34
CA LEU A 139 -0.74 1.13 -8.04
C LEU A 139 0.39 2.17 -8.10
N ASP A 140 0.13 3.35 -7.54
CA ASP A 140 1.16 4.33 -7.23
C ASP A 140 1.46 4.33 -5.73
N LEU A 141 2.74 4.19 -5.40
CA LEU A 141 3.26 4.35 -4.05
C LEU A 141 3.99 5.69 -3.95
N ILE A 142 3.44 6.61 -3.15
CA ILE A 142 3.93 7.98 -3.01
C ILE A 142 4.54 8.16 -1.62
N VAL A 143 5.84 8.35 -1.55
CA VAL A 143 6.54 8.60 -0.27
C VAL A 143 6.62 10.10 -0.01
N VAL A 144 6.11 10.54 1.14
CA VAL A 144 6.05 11.95 1.54
C VAL A 144 6.80 12.18 2.85
N ASP A 145 7.51 13.31 2.92
CA ASP A 145 8.10 13.81 4.16
C ASP A 145 7.05 14.59 4.95
N THR A 146 6.46 13.94 5.94
CA THR A 146 5.42 14.55 6.80
C THR A 146 5.96 15.58 7.78
N ALA A 147 7.23 15.47 8.21
CA ALA A 147 7.83 16.40 9.16
C ALA A 147 8.00 17.79 8.54
N SER A 148 8.20 17.85 7.22
CA SER A 148 8.21 19.09 6.44
C SER A 148 6.83 19.64 6.07
N LEU A 149 5.79 18.79 6.10
CA LEU A 149 4.40 19.13 5.75
C LEU A 149 3.57 19.54 6.96
N GLY A 150 3.96 19.09 8.16
CA GLY A 150 3.38 19.52 9.41
C GLY A 150 4.10 20.74 9.93
N GLY A 151 3.36 21.82 10.21
CA GLY A 151 3.89 23.08 10.76
C GLY A 151 4.65 23.01 12.10
N TYR A 152 5.15 21.84 12.53
CA TYR A 152 6.18 21.74 13.56
C TYR A 152 7.53 22.19 12.97
N VAL A 153 7.74 23.50 13.01
CA VAL A 153 9.03 24.14 12.81
C VAL A 153 9.89 23.81 14.04
N PRO A 154 10.96 22.99 13.93
CA PRO A 154 12.01 23.01 14.95
C PRO A 154 12.50 24.45 15.04
N LYS A 155 12.57 25.03 16.26
CA LYS A 155 12.94 26.44 16.49
C LYS A 155 14.07 26.88 15.54
N GLY A 156 13.74 27.70 14.54
CA GLY A 156 14.71 28.23 13.55
C GLY A 156 14.40 28.03 12.06
N LYS A 157 13.34 27.30 11.65
CA LYS A 157 12.98 27.15 10.21
C LYS A 157 11.85 28.09 9.75
N SER A 158 11.89 28.53 8.49
CA SER A 158 10.88 29.44 7.91
C SER A 158 9.66 28.68 7.36
N ARG A 159 8.50 29.35 7.37
CA ARG A 159 7.18 28.83 6.98
C ARG A 159 7.00 28.62 5.47
N ASN A 160 7.98 28.98 4.65
CA ASN A 160 7.88 29.00 3.19
C ASN A 160 7.94 27.61 2.54
N ASN A 161 8.33 26.56 3.28
CA ASN A 161 8.55 25.22 2.70
C ASN A 161 7.28 24.35 2.69
N GLU A 162 6.29 24.61 3.55
CA GLU A 162 5.06 23.80 3.66
C GLU A 162 4.21 23.88 2.38
N SER A 163 4.10 25.08 1.78
CA SER A 163 3.36 25.29 0.53
C SER A 163 3.96 24.53 -0.64
N ASP A 164 5.28 24.44 -0.71
CA ASP A 164 5.97 23.82 -1.84
C ASP A 164 5.84 22.30 -1.82
N HIS A 165 5.83 21.70 -0.63
CA HIS A 165 5.64 20.25 -0.46
C HIS A 165 4.20 19.84 -0.74
N LEU A 166 3.22 20.57 -0.21
CA LEU A 166 1.81 20.30 -0.48
C LEU A 166 1.46 20.54 -1.95
N HIS A 167 2.03 21.57 -2.57
CA HIS A 167 1.85 21.87 -3.99
C HIS A 167 2.50 20.79 -4.88
N TRP A 168 3.70 20.30 -4.53
CA TRP A 168 4.31 19.17 -5.22
C TRP A 168 3.45 17.90 -5.13
N LEU A 169 2.94 17.57 -3.94
CA LEU A 169 2.07 16.41 -3.72
C LEU A 169 0.76 16.54 -4.51
N THR A 170 0.16 17.73 -4.50
CA THR A 170 -1.05 18.05 -5.26
C THR A 170 -0.83 17.82 -6.76
N ARG A 171 0.24 18.41 -7.34
CA ARG A 171 0.57 18.22 -8.76
C ARG A 171 0.93 16.78 -9.10
N THR A 172 1.51 16.06 -8.15
CA THR A 172 1.83 14.64 -8.30
C THR A 172 0.56 13.83 -8.43
N LEU A 173 -0.32 13.91 -7.45
CA LEU A 173 -1.59 13.19 -7.42
C LEU A 173 -2.51 13.56 -8.60
N GLU A 174 -2.49 14.82 -9.03
CA GLU A 174 -3.24 15.26 -10.21
C GLU A 174 -2.78 14.59 -11.52
N LYS A 175 -1.50 14.20 -11.61
CA LYS A 175 -0.93 13.54 -12.78
C LYS A 175 -1.04 12.01 -12.75
N THR A 176 -1.29 11.43 -11.57
CA THR A 176 -1.44 9.98 -11.44
C THR A 176 -2.79 9.52 -12.00
N ASP A 177 -2.75 8.62 -12.97
CA ASP A 177 -3.93 7.95 -13.55
C ASP A 177 -4.15 6.54 -12.98
N SER A 178 -3.32 6.11 -12.01
CA SER A 178 -3.42 4.78 -11.41
C SER A 178 -4.74 4.50 -10.70
N ASP A 179 -5.15 3.23 -10.72
CA ASP A 179 -6.37 2.76 -10.07
C ASP A 179 -6.27 2.83 -8.54
N TRP A 180 -5.08 2.55 -8.00
CA TRP A 180 -4.79 2.57 -6.59
C TRP A 180 -3.67 3.56 -6.27
N ARG A 181 -3.80 4.26 -5.15
CA ARG A 181 -2.83 5.22 -4.63
C ARG A 181 -2.61 4.96 -3.14
N ILE A 182 -1.38 4.62 -2.78
CA ILE A 182 -0.94 4.51 -1.39
C ILE A 182 0.05 5.63 -1.12
N VAL A 183 -0.23 6.42 -0.10
CA VAL A 183 0.70 7.46 0.38
C VAL A 183 1.38 6.96 1.66
N VAL A 184 2.69 7.14 1.76
CA VAL A 184 3.50 6.73 2.91
C VAL A 184 4.15 7.96 3.52
N GLY A 185 3.88 8.22 4.79
CA GLY A 185 4.51 9.30 5.54
C GLY A 185 5.05 8.81 6.87
N TYR A 186 5.92 9.59 7.52
CA TYR A 186 6.44 9.20 8.83
C TYR A 186 5.39 9.41 9.92
N ASP A 187 4.80 10.61 9.97
CA ASP A 187 3.85 11.04 11.00
C ASP A 187 2.40 10.70 10.62
N PRO A 188 1.58 10.32 11.60
CA PRO A 188 0.17 10.06 11.36
C PRO A 188 -0.59 11.37 11.14
N ILE A 189 -1.54 11.37 10.19
CA ILE A 189 -2.42 12.54 9.96
C ILE A 189 -3.64 12.58 10.89
N LEU A 190 -3.99 11.43 11.46
CA LEU A 190 -5.03 11.27 12.45
C LEU A 190 -4.36 10.98 13.79
N ILE A 191 -4.56 11.84 14.78
CA ILE A 191 -3.99 11.68 16.13
C ILE A 191 -5.09 11.45 17.17
N CYS A 192 -4.71 10.83 18.28
CA CYS A 192 -5.60 10.64 19.41
C CYS A 192 -5.83 11.97 20.14
N ASN A 193 -7.09 12.40 20.22
CA ASN A 193 -7.48 13.51 21.07
C ASN A 193 -7.53 13.02 22.54
N LYS A 194 -6.80 13.69 23.42
CA LYS A 194 -6.76 13.42 24.88
C LYS A 194 -7.43 14.56 25.67
N ASN A 195 -8.56 15.07 25.22
CA ASN A 195 -9.32 16.08 25.97
C ASN A 195 -10.29 15.39 26.94
N GLY A 196 -9.86 15.17 28.18
CA GLY A 196 -10.68 14.60 29.26
C GLY A 196 -11.09 13.15 29.03
N ASP A 197 -12.34 12.80 29.36
CA ASP A 197 -12.86 11.43 29.28
C ASP A 197 -13.30 10.97 27.87
N LYS A 198 -13.28 11.87 26.88
CA LYS A 198 -13.66 11.55 25.50
C LYS A 198 -12.43 11.21 24.66
N LYS A 199 -12.14 9.91 24.55
CA LYS A 199 -11.23 9.39 23.52
C LYS A 199 -11.85 9.64 22.15
N GLY A 200 -11.16 10.42 21.31
CA GLY A 200 -11.60 10.71 19.95
C GLY A 200 -10.42 10.80 18.99
N ILE A 201 -10.71 10.89 17.69
CA ILE A 201 -9.70 11.10 16.64
C ILE A 201 -9.74 12.57 16.23
N LYS A 202 -8.58 13.18 16.08
CA LYS A 202 -8.40 14.54 15.56
C LYS A 202 -7.57 14.47 14.28
N ILE A 203 -8.00 15.19 13.26
CA ILE A 203 -7.20 15.41 12.04
C ILE A 203 -6.17 16.49 12.39
N GLU A 204 -4.89 16.14 12.42
CA GLU A 204 -3.81 17.09 12.74
C GLU A 204 -3.38 17.89 11.50
N TYR A 205 -3.39 17.23 10.33
CA TYR A 205 -3.00 17.84 9.06
C TYR A 205 -4.18 17.95 8.10
N GLU A 206 -5.07 18.91 8.34
CA GLU A 206 -6.28 19.11 7.53
C GLU A 206 -5.98 19.31 6.03
N SER A 207 -4.94 20.08 5.69
CA SER A 207 -4.56 20.34 4.31
C SER A 207 -4.17 19.07 3.56
N LEU A 208 -3.42 18.18 4.22
CA LEU A 208 -3.06 16.87 3.66
C LEU A 208 -4.27 15.97 3.51
N TYR A 209 -5.10 15.91 4.55
CA TYR A 209 -6.33 15.13 4.52
C TYR A 209 -7.26 15.55 3.37
N ARG A 210 -7.39 16.86 3.12
CA ARG A 210 -8.16 17.42 1.98
C ARG A 210 -7.56 17.02 0.64
N VAL A 211 -6.24 17.08 0.48
CA VAL A 211 -5.56 16.65 -0.75
C VAL A 211 -5.78 15.15 -0.99
N PHE A 212 -5.60 14.31 0.03
CA PHE A 212 -5.82 12.86 -0.08
C PHE A 212 -7.25 12.52 -0.47
N THR A 213 -8.23 13.20 0.15
CA THR A 213 -9.65 13.01 -0.18
C THR A 213 -9.97 13.48 -1.59
N LYS A 214 -9.46 14.65 -2.00
CA LYS A 214 -9.71 15.23 -3.33
C LYS A 214 -9.21 14.35 -4.47
N PHE A 215 -8.04 13.73 -4.31
CA PHE A 215 -7.40 12.92 -5.36
C PHE A 215 -7.57 11.40 -5.15
N GLY A 216 -8.48 10.98 -4.26
CA GLY A 216 -8.85 9.58 -4.13
C GLY A 216 -7.70 8.67 -3.67
N VAL A 217 -6.92 9.11 -2.67
CA VAL A 217 -5.93 8.23 -2.02
C VAL A 217 -6.66 7.08 -1.32
N ASN A 218 -6.23 5.84 -1.57
CA ASN A 218 -6.89 4.65 -1.02
C ASN A 218 -6.38 4.32 0.39
N ALA A 219 -5.07 4.46 0.62
CA ALA A 219 -4.47 4.20 1.92
C ALA A 219 -3.34 5.18 2.26
N TYR A 220 -3.19 5.42 3.56
CA TYR A 220 -2.11 6.18 4.15
C TYR A 220 -1.37 5.35 5.19
N LEU A 221 -0.08 5.10 4.97
CA LEU A 221 0.78 4.36 5.89
C LEU A 221 1.62 5.33 6.72
N SER A 222 1.67 5.13 8.04
CA SER A 222 2.53 5.93 8.92
C SER A 222 3.02 5.18 10.16
N LYS A 223 3.78 5.84 11.03
CA LYS A 223 3.93 5.38 12.41
C LYS A 223 2.57 5.42 13.13
N GLN A 224 2.42 4.61 14.16
CA GLN A 224 1.16 4.47 14.87
C GLN A 224 0.83 5.72 15.73
N PRO A 225 -0.34 6.37 15.54
CA PRO A 225 -0.77 7.51 16.38
C PRO A 225 -1.44 7.10 17.70
N CYS A 226 -2.12 5.96 17.68
CA CYS A 226 -3.14 5.53 18.63
C CYS A 226 -3.05 4.03 18.85
N THR A 227 -3.71 3.45 19.86
CA THR A 227 -3.72 1.99 20.07
C THR A 227 -4.25 1.17 18.88
N ASN A 228 -5.03 1.79 18.00
CA ASN A 228 -5.53 1.15 16.78
C ASN A 228 -4.48 1.24 15.66
N LEU A 229 -4.09 0.09 15.12
CA LEU A 229 -3.21 -0.02 13.94
C LEU A 229 -3.92 0.30 12.63
N TYR A 230 -5.24 0.23 12.61
CA TYR A 230 -6.07 0.49 11.43
C TYR A 230 -7.23 1.40 11.80
N LEU A 231 -7.43 2.43 10.99
CA LEU A 231 -8.57 3.34 11.10
C LEU A 231 -9.04 3.71 9.70
N ARG A 232 -10.35 3.65 9.47
CA ARG A 232 -10.95 4.11 8.22
C ARG A 232 -11.69 5.41 8.46
N GLU A 233 -11.25 6.47 7.81
CA GLU A 233 -11.91 7.78 7.86
C GLU A 233 -12.28 8.17 6.43
N GLY A 234 -13.59 8.31 6.16
CA GLY A 234 -14.09 8.48 4.80
C GLY A 234 -13.70 7.31 3.88
N SER A 235 -13.07 7.62 2.74
CA SER A 235 -12.60 6.64 1.75
C SER A 235 -11.17 6.15 1.99
N ILE A 236 -10.45 6.71 2.97
CA ILE A 236 -9.01 6.49 3.17
C ILE A 236 -8.80 5.46 4.29
N ALA A 237 -8.01 4.43 4.02
CA ALA A 237 -7.51 3.51 5.03
C ALA A 237 -6.22 4.04 5.67
N HIS A 238 -6.25 4.38 6.96
CA HIS A 238 -5.08 4.80 7.72
C HIS A 238 -4.49 3.59 8.45
N ILE A 239 -3.23 3.26 8.14
CA ILE A 239 -2.54 2.08 8.67
C ILE A 239 -1.30 2.56 9.42
N GLY A 240 -1.29 2.34 10.73
CA GLY A 240 -0.18 2.65 11.62
C GLY A 240 0.72 1.44 11.83
N ASN A 241 2.03 1.64 11.76
CA ASN A 241 3.04 0.63 12.07
C ASN A 241 3.63 0.88 13.47
N LEU A 242 3.58 -0.13 14.33
CA LEU A 242 4.14 -0.11 15.68
C LEU A 242 5.67 -0.20 15.63
N GLY A 243 6.33 0.72 16.32
CA GLY A 243 7.79 0.81 16.42
C GLY A 243 8.36 0.43 17.77
N PRO A 244 9.69 0.33 17.85
CA PRO A 244 10.41 0.06 19.09
C PRO A 244 10.35 1.23 20.08
N ALA A 245 10.16 2.46 19.59
CA ALA A 245 9.98 3.67 20.40
C ALA A 245 8.50 3.94 20.73
N ASP A 246 7.59 3.20 20.09
CA ASP A 246 6.15 3.28 20.35
C ASP A 246 5.87 2.25 21.46
N GLU A 247 6.22 2.57 22.71
CA GLU A 247 5.92 1.68 23.84
C GLU A 247 4.43 1.31 23.84
N PRO A 248 4.07 0.04 24.08
CA PRO A 248 2.70 -0.25 24.45
C PRO A 248 2.42 0.47 25.77
N TYR A 249 1.32 1.20 25.82
CA TYR A 249 0.70 1.69 27.06
C TYR A 249 0.17 0.53 27.93
N TYR A 250 0.96 -0.54 28.06
CA TYR A 250 0.74 -1.72 28.88
C TYR A 250 2.03 -2.03 29.63
N SER A 251 2.27 -1.26 30.67
CA SER A 251 3.14 -1.66 31.77
C SER A 251 2.45 -1.37 33.10
N SER A 252 1.35 -2.08 33.39
CA SER A 252 1.03 -2.55 34.76
C SER A 252 -0.21 -3.43 34.73
N GLU A 253 -0.08 -4.62 35.31
CA GLU A 253 -1.16 -5.52 35.75
C GLU A 253 -1.99 -6.26 34.69
N SER A 254 -1.48 -7.41 34.26
CA SER A 254 -2.18 -8.70 34.48
C SER A 254 -1.26 -9.82 34.00
N SER A 255 -0.42 -10.23 34.93
CA SER A 255 0.16 -11.55 35.01
C SER A 255 -0.90 -12.64 34.80
N ILE A 256 -0.54 -13.62 33.96
CA ILE A 256 -0.98 -15.01 34.01
C ILE A 256 -2.45 -15.26 33.60
N ILE A 257 -2.63 -15.74 32.37
CA ILE A 257 -3.47 -16.92 32.12
C ILE A 257 -2.68 -17.86 31.21
N THR A 258 -2.02 -18.83 31.84
CA THR A 258 -1.61 -20.09 31.21
C THR A 258 -2.82 -20.98 31.03
N ARG A 259 -2.94 -21.55 29.82
CA ARG A 259 -3.70 -22.74 29.39
C ARG A 259 -5.11 -22.96 29.95
#